data_AF-A0A3C0KAE2-F1
#
_entry.id   AF-A0A3C0KAE2-F1
#
_cell.length_a   1.000
_cell.length_b   1.000
_cell.length_c   1.000
_cell.angle_alpha   90.00
_cell.angle_beta   90.00
_cell.angle_gamma   90.00
#
_symmetry.space_group_name_H-M   'P 1'
#
loop_
_entity.id
_entity.type
_entity.pdbx_description
1 polymer ?
#
loop_
_entity_poly.entity_id
_entity_poly.type
_entity_poly.pdbx_seq_one_letter_code
_entity_poly.pdbx_strand_id
1 'polypeptide(L)' 'MNAQTEYLLQAGPAGALEVAIDRPSGHVLGTAVIAHPHPLFGGTLSNKVVQTLARAFVQSGWRAVR' A
#
# COMPACT_ATOMS: atom_id res chain seq x y z
N MET A 1 10.58 8.85 2.46
CA MET A 1 10.23 8.20 1.18
C MET A 1 10.88 6.82 1.24
N ASN A 2 10.10 5.73 1.25
CA ASN A 2 10.70 4.38 1.31
C ASN A 2 11.29 4.12 -0.08
N ALA A 3 12.59 3.91 -0.19
CA ALA A 3 13.27 3.82 -1.49
C ALA A 3 12.92 2.54 -2.29
N GLN A 4 11.96 1.74 -1.80
CA GLN A 4 11.63 0.40 -2.30
C GLN A 4 10.13 0.21 -2.56
N THR A 5 9.31 1.27 -2.56
CA THR A 5 7.90 1.14 -2.95
C THR A 5 7.82 0.81 -4.44
N GLU A 6 7.23 -0.33 -4.78
CA GLU A 6 6.92 -0.73 -6.15
C GLU A 6 5.52 -0.24 -6.53
N TYR A 7 5.39 0.41 -7.68
CA TYR A 7 4.10 0.82 -8.24
C TYR A 7 3.76 -0.02 -9.46
N LEU A 8 2.52 -0.51 -9.53
CA LEU A 8 2.01 -1.25 -10.68
C LEU A 8 0.54 -0.95 -10.94
N LEU A 9 0.07 -1.29 -12.14
CA LEU A 9 -1.33 -1.29 -12.50
C LEU A 9 -1.85 -2.74 -12.52
N GLN A 10 -2.90 -3.00 -11.74
CA GLN A 10 -3.56 -4.30 -11.68
C GLN A 10 -4.93 -4.21 -12.37
N ALA A 11 -5.29 -5.22 -13.17
CA ALA A 11 -6.64 -5.29 -13.72
C ALA A 11 -7.67 -5.44 -12.59
N GLY A 12 -8.59 -4.48 -12.50
CA GLY A 12 -9.73 -4.47 -11.57
C GLY A 12 -11.08 -4.58 -12.30
N PRO A 13 -12.18 -4.70 -11.55
CA PRO A 13 -13.51 -4.96 -12.10
C PRO A 13 -14.06 -3.82 -12.98
N ALA A 14 -13.54 -2.60 -12.82
CA ALA A 14 -13.97 -1.41 -13.56
C ALA A 14 -12.82 -0.69 -14.29
N GLY A 15 -11.69 -1.37 -14.51
CA GLY A 15 -10.50 -0.79 -15.12
C GLY A 15 -9.23 -1.07 -14.32
N ALA A 16 -8.13 -0.43 -14.70
CA ALA A 16 -6.85 -0.58 -14.02
C ALA A 16 -6.88 0.09 -12.63
N LEU A 17 -6.39 -0.63 -11.61
CA LEU A 17 -6.16 -0.14 -10.26
C LEU A 17 -4.68 0.16 -10.09
N GLU A 18 -4.35 1.38 -9.65
CA GLU A 18 -3.01 1.71 -9.19
C GLU A 18 -2.77 1.07 -7.82
N VAL A 19 -1.62 0.42 -7.67
CA VAL A 19 -1.24 -0.28 -6.44
C VAL A 19 0.19 0.09 -6.08
N ALA A 20 0.43 0.39 -4.81
CA ALA A 20 1.76 0.58 -4.24
C ALA A 20 2.08 -0.54 -3.23
N ILE A 21 3.19 -1.23 -3.46
CA ILE A 21 3.62 -2.38 -2.67
C ILE A 21 4.92 -2.05 -1.94
N ASP A 22 4.91 -2.17 -0.62
CA ASP A 22 6.11 -2.17 0.21
C ASP A 22 6.34 -3.55 0.80
N ARG A 23 7.60 -3.99 0.82
CA ARG A 23 8.00 -5.29 1.34
C ARG A 23 8.97 -5.11 2.52
N PRO A 24 8.85 -5.93 3.57
CA PRO A 24 9.86 -5.98 4.62
C PRO A 24 11.16 -6.56 4.07
N SER A 25 12.27 -6.30 4.75
CA SER A 25 13.49 -7.07 4.53
C SER A 25 13.31 -8.49 5.11
N GLY A 26 13.67 -9.50 4.33
CA GLY A 26 13.61 -10.90 4.77
C GLY A 26 12.26 -11.58 4.57
N HIS A 27 11.90 -12.49 5.49
CA HIS A 27 10.73 -13.34 5.35
C HIS A 27 9.42 -12.56 5.54
N VAL A 28 8.48 -12.74 4.61
CA VAL A 28 7.17 -12.06 4.64
C VAL A 28 6.18 -12.87 5.47
N LEU A 29 5.67 -12.28 6.56
CA LEU A 29 4.70 -12.93 7.44
C LEU A 29 3.29 -13.02 6.86
N GLY A 30 2.94 -12.07 5.99
CA GLY A 30 1.60 -11.95 5.42
C GLY A 30 1.45 -10.71 4.55
N THR A 31 0.22 -10.44 4.11
CA THR A 31 -0.11 -9.24 3.31
C THR A 31 -1.19 -8.43 3.98
N ALA A 32 -0.90 -7.15 4.23
CA ALA A 32 -1.86 -6.15 4.67
C ALA A 32 -2.33 -5.35 3.45
N VAL A 33 -3.65 -5.30 3.23
CA VAL A 33 -4.29 -4.46 2.20
C VAL A 33 -4.89 -3.24 2.89
N ILE A 34 -4.49 -2.05 2.45
CA ILE A 34 -4.82 -0.78 3.12
C ILE A 34 -5.60 0.11 2.15
N ALA A 35 -6.89 0.23 2.37
CA ALA A 35 -7.73 1.14 1.59
C ALA A 35 -7.53 2.60 2.03
N HIS A 36 -7.65 3.51 1.07
CA HIS A 36 -7.61 4.94 1.35
C HIS A 36 -8.95 5.47 1.87
N PRO A 37 -8.97 6.67 2.50
CA PRO A 37 -10.22 7.35 2.85
C PRO A 37 -11.09 7.65 1.63
N HIS A 38 -12.29 8.18 1.86
CA HIS A 38 -13.25 8.41 0.79
C HIS A 38 -12.69 9.30 -0.34
N PRO A 39 -12.79 8.90 -1.63
CA PRO A 39 -12.16 9.60 -2.75
C PRO A 39 -12.73 11.01 -2.98
N LEU A 40 -14.03 11.23 -2.76
CA LEU A 40 -14.64 12.56 -2.88
C LEU A 40 -14.12 13.59 -1.86
N PHE A 41 -13.39 13.14 -0.82
CA PHE A 41 -12.74 14.01 0.16
C PHE A 41 -11.20 13.99 0.00
N GLY A 42 -10.71 13.66 -1.19
CA GLY A 42 -9.27 13.65 -1.49
C GLY A 42 -8.52 12.43 -0.94
N GLY A 43 -9.24 11.35 -0.62
CA GLY A 43 -8.61 10.09 -0.22
C GLY A 43 -7.88 9.42 -1.39
N THR A 44 -6.60 9.12 -1.19
CA THR A 44 -5.73 8.46 -2.17
C THR A 44 -4.80 7.47 -1.47
N LEU A 45 -4.16 6.57 -2.23
CA LEU A 45 -3.10 5.69 -1.71
C LEU A 45 -1.88 6.46 -1.17
N SER A 46 -1.73 7.74 -1.53
CA SER A 46 -0.66 8.63 -1.01
C SER A 46 -1.04 9.39 0.26
N ASN A 47 -2.22 9.13 0.83
CA ASN A 47 -2.64 9.72 2.10
C ASN A 47 -1.62 9.40 3.23
N LYS A 48 -1.29 10.40 4.05
CA LYS A 48 -0.27 10.28 5.10
C LYS A 48 -0.59 9.20 6.14
N VAL A 49 -1.86 8.98 6.46
CA VAL A 49 -2.29 7.93 7.40
C VAL A 49 -2.10 6.56 6.76
N VAL A 50 -2.51 6.39 5.50
CA VAL A 50 -2.30 5.15 4.72
C VAL A 50 -0.81 4.81 4.65
N GLN A 51 0.05 5.78 4.34
CA GLN A 51 1.50 5.57 4.30
C GLN A 51 2.09 5.23 5.68
N THR A 52 1.54 5.81 6.74
CA THR A 52 1.96 5.50 8.12
C THR A 52 1.59 4.06 8.50
N LEU A 53 0.39 3.60 8.13
CA LEU A 53 -0.04 2.21 8.31
C LEU A 53 0.84 1.25 7.51
N ALA A 54 1.11 1.55 6.24
CA ALA A 54 1.98 0.73 5.39
C ALA A 54 3.37 0.57 6.02
N ARG A 55 3.96 1.67 6.50
CA ARG A 55 5.25 1.64 7.20
C ARG A 55 5.20 0.78 8.48
N ALA A 56 4.14 0.89 9.26
CA ALA A 56 3.98 0.09 10.49
C ALA A 56 3.93 -1.40 10.17
N PHE A 57 3.13 -1.82 9.19
CA PHE A 57 3.05 -3.22 8.75
C PHE A 57 4.39 -3.75 8.22
N VAL A 58 5.08 -2.96 7.40
CA VAL A 58 6.40 -3.33 6.87
C VAL A 58 7.41 -3.50 8.01
N GLN A 59 7.43 -2.61 8.99
CA GLN A 59 8.28 -2.74 10.18
C GLN A 59 7.93 -3.96 11.04
N SER A 60 6.67 -4.41 10.99
CA SER A 60 6.21 -5.64 11.64
C SER A 60 6.42 -6.91 10.79
N GLY A 61 7.11 -6.84 9.64
CA GLY A 61 7.39 -8.02 8.80
C GLY A 61 6.30 -8.40 7.80
N TRP A 62 5.34 -7.51 7.53
CA TRP A 62 4.25 -7.74 6.57
C TRP A 62 4.50 -7.01 5.27
N ARG A 63 4.11 -7.63 4.14
CA ARG A 63 3.96 -6.91 2.87
C ARG A 63 2.76 -5.98 2.97
N ALA A 64 2.95 -4.70 2.70
CA ALA A 64 1.86 -3.72 2.66
C ALA A 64 1.48 -3.42 1.20
N VAL A 65 0.19 -3.44 0.91
CA VAL A 65 -0.41 -3.12 -0.39
C VAL A 65 -1.43 -2.01 -0.15
N ARG A 66 -1.33 -0.92 -0.89
CA ARG A 66 -2.26 0.23 -0.81
C ARG A 66 -2.62 0.76 -2.18
#